data_AF-A0A9D9UYD5-F1
#
_entry.id   AF-A0A9D9UYD5-F1
#
_cell.length_a   1.000
_cell.length_b   1.000
_cell.length_c   1.000
_cell.angle_alpha   90.00
_cell.angle_beta   90.00
_cell.angle_gamma   90.00
#
_symmetry.space_group_name_H-M   'P 1'
#
loop_
_entity.id
_entity.type
_entity.pdbx_description
1 polymer ?
#
loop_
_entity_poly.entity_id
_entity_poly.type
_entity_poly.pdbx_seq_one_letter_code
_entity_poly.pdbx_strand_id
1 'polypeptide(L)'
;MKANDVAWQRSILIMLSYAFELIVKSEIVFTSKNTELDDIDKELKSFGHNIQQILCELDKRKSLLLMEINGYKINNNGSFRQYTITFEDRREIIVEDFVDIRYDYIKTALRNITDHDIVIGYIDKILELSKNVSAREGSSFTVRAASL
;
A
#
# COMPACT_ATOMS: atom_id res chain seq x y z
N MET A 1 -4.71 1.62 30.89
CA MET A 1 -4.33 1.84 29.48
C MET A 1 -3.02 2.65 29.48
N LYS A 2 -1.88 2.08 29.09
CA LYS A 2 -0.62 2.84 29.02
C LYS A 2 -0.62 3.64 27.72
N ALA A 3 -0.48 4.97 27.80
CA ALA A 3 -0.41 5.87 26.64
C ALA A 3 0.65 5.46 25.60
N ASN A 4 1.66 4.67 26.02
CA ASN A 4 2.74 4.17 25.18
C ASN A 4 2.28 3.17 24.10
N ASP A 5 1.14 2.50 24.26
CA ASP A 5 0.69 1.47 23.31
C ASP A 5 0.06 2.10 22.05
N VAL A 6 -0.80 3.11 22.25
CA VAL A 6 -1.54 3.77 21.16
C VAL A 6 -0.62 4.58 20.25
N ALA A 7 0.31 5.35 20.83
CA ALA A 7 1.26 6.16 20.04
C ALA A 7 2.23 5.27 19.26
N TRP A 8 2.73 4.20 19.89
CA TRP A 8 3.58 3.22 19.23
C TRP A 8 2.85 2.54 18.08
N GLN A 9 1.65 2.01 18.34
CA GLN A 9 0.86 1.34 17.32
C GLN A 9 0.50 2.26 16.16
N ARG A 10 0.10 3.51 16.44
CA ARG A 10 -0.18 4.50 15.40
C ARG A 10 1.04 4.74 14.51
N SER A 11 2.25 4.83 15.09
CA SER A 11 3.49 4.94 14.31
C SER A 11 3.73 3.73 13.43
N ILE A 12 3.46 2.50 13.92
CA ILE A 12 3.53 1.30 13.08
C ILE A 12 2.53 1.38 11.92
N LEU A 13 1.28 1.75 12.18
CA LEU A 13 0.25 1.87 11.14
C LEU A 13 0.61 2.93 10.09
N ILE A 14 1.18 4.08 10.50
CA ILE A 14 1.71 5.10 9.57
C ILE A 14 2.77 4.48 8.65
N MET A 15 3.71 3.72 9.22
CA MET A 15 4.75 3.04 8.44
C MET A 15 4.16 2.02 7.46
N LEU A 16 3.18 1.22 7.90
CA LEU A 16 2.51 0.24 7.05
C LEU A 16 1.78 0.92 5.88
N SER A 17 1.01 1.98 6.16
CA SER A 17 0.32 2.75 5.11
C SER A 17 1.28 3.38 4.11
N TYR A 18 2.37 3.96 4.60
CA TYR A 18 3.37 4.57 3.73
C TYR A 18 4.13 3.52 2.89
N ALA A 19 4.53 2.40 3.50
CA ALA A 19 5.18 1.30 2.79
C ALA A 19 4.25 0.72 1.71
N PHE A 20 2.98 0.48 2.04
CA PHE A 20 2.00 0.00 1.06
C PHE A 20 1.86 0.99 -0.10
N GLU A 21 1.72 2.29 0.17
CA GLU A 21 1.64 3.34 -0.86
C GLU A 21 2.85 3.31 -1.79
N LEU A 22 4.06 3.21 -1.26
CA LEU A 22 5.28 3.14 -2.06
C LEU A 22 5.32 1.88 -2.93
N ILE A 23 4.90 0.74 -2.39
CA ILE A 23 4.85 -0.53 -3.13
C ILE A 23 3.87 -0.43 -4.31
N VAL A 24 2.65 0.05 -4.09
CA VAL A 24 1.68 0.21 -5.18
C VAL A 24 2.09 1.28 -6.19
N LYS A 25 2.79 2.34 -5.77
CA LYS A 25 3.39 3.32 -6.68
C LYS A 25 4.52 2.74 -7.52
N SER A 26 5.33 1.84 -6.96
CA SER A 26 6.37 1.17 -7.74
C SER A 26 5.76 0.32 -8.86
N GLU A 27 4.62 -0.32 -8.63
CA GLU A 27 3.88 -1.04 -9.68
C GLU A 27 3.31 -0.09 -10.74
N ILE A 28 2.86 1.12 -10.36
CA ILE A 28 2.46 2.16 -11.33
C ILE A 28 3.62 2.50 -12.26
N VAL A 29 4.83 2.68 -11.73
CA VAL A 29 6.03 2.95 -12.53
C VAL A 29 6.33 1.76 -13.44
N PHE A 30 6.35 0.54 -12.89
CA PHE A 30 6.64 -0.68 -13.63
C PHE A 30 5.68 -0.91 -14.80
N THR A 31 4.42 -0.52 -14.64
CA THR A 31 3.38 -0.64 -15.66
C THR A 31 3.09 0.64 -16.44
N SER A 32 3.88 1.70 -16.21
CA SER A 32 3.68 2.96 -16.90
C SER A 32 3.99 2.80 -18.39
N LYS A 33 3.21 3.50 -19.22
CA LYS A 33 3.50 3.65 -20.64
C LYS A 33 4.47 4.79 -20.91
N ASN A 34 4.69 5.64 -19.92
CA ASN A 34 5.62 6.76 -20.01
C ASN A 34 7.05 6.24 -19.93
N THR A 35 7.92 6.72 -20.81
CA THR A 35 9.36 6.39 -20.81
C THR A 35 10.21 7.52 -20.23
N GLU A 36 9.66 8.74 -20.17
CA GLU A 36 10.34 9.92 -19.67
C GLU A 36 10.12 10.09 -18.16
N LEU A 37 11.20 10.40 -17.45
CA LEU A 37 11.19 10.54 -15.99
C LEU A 37 10.21 11.62 -15.52
N ASP A 38 10.14 12.74 -16.23
CA ASP A 38 9.24 13.86 -15.89
C ASP A 38 7.77 13.48 -16.01
N ASP A 39 7.41 12.61 -16.95
CA ASP A 39 6.02 12.20 -17.15
C ASP A 39 5.60 11.15 -16.13
N ILE A 40 6.51 10.24 -15.76
CA ILE A 40 6.32 9.32 -14.63
C ILE A 40 6.17 10.10 -13.32
N ASP A 41 7.01 11.11 -13.09
CA ASP A 41 6.93 11.95 -11.88
C ASP A 41 5.62 12.75 -11.80
N LYS A 42 5.16 13.34 -12.91
CA LYS A 42 3.84 14.00 -12.98
C LYS A 42 2.71 13.03 -12.68
N GLU A 43 2.77 11.83 -13.25
CA GLU A 43 1.79 10.77 -13.01
C GLU A 43 1.74 10.39 -11.52
N LEU A 44 2.89 10.11 -10.90
CA LEU A 44 2.97 9.79 -9.46
C LEU A 44 2.47 10.93 -8.58
N LYS A 45 2.80 12.18 -8.91
CA LYS A 45 2.33 13.37 -8.20
C LYS A 45 0.81 13.55 -8.31
N SER A 46 0.21 13.19 -9.44
CA SER A 46 -1.24 13.29 -9.65
C SER A 46 -2.04 12.42 -8.67
N PHE A 47 -1.48 11.29 -8.23
CA PHE A 47 -2.11 10.43 -7.23
C PHE A 47 -1.96 10.94 -5.79
N GLY A 48 -0.95 11.77 -5.49
CA GLY A 48 -0.65 12.20 -4.12
C GLY A 48 -0.51 11.02 -3.16
N HIS A 49 -1.16 11.09 -2.00
CA HIS A 49 -1.24 9.98 -1.02
C HIS A 49 -2.56 9.19 -1.12
N ASN A 50 -3.21 9.21 -2.29
CA ASN A 50 -4.54 8.62 -2.48
C ASN A 50 -4.44 7.14 -2.92
N ILE A 51 -4.34 6.24 -1.95
CA ILE A 51 -4.25 4.79 -2.18
C ILE A 51 -5.43 4.27 -3.02
N GLN A 52 -6.65 4.79 -2.81
CA GLN A 52 -7.81 4.39 -3.60
C GLN A 52 -7.60 4.68 -5.10
N GLN A 53 -7.12 5.87 -5.44
CA GLN A 53 -6.87 6.22 -6.84
C GLN A 53 -5.77 5.34 -7.45
N ILE A 54 -4.72 5.06 -6.68
CA ILE A 54 -3.63 4.18 -7.13
C ILE A 54 -4.15 2.76 -7.39
N LEU A 55 -4.90 2.17 -6.47
CA LEU A 55 -5.48 0.84 -6.64
C LEU A 55 -6.45 0.78 -7.82
N CYS A 56 -7.28 1.81 -8.01
CA CYS A 56 -8.17 1.91 -9.17
C CYS A 56 -7.39 1.96 -10.50
N GLU A 57 -6.28 2.69 -10.53
CA GLU A 57 -5.43 2.75 -11.72
C GLU A 57 -4.73 1.41 -11.99
N LEU A 58 -4.19 0.75 -10.96
CA LEU A 58 -3.60 -0.58 -11.09
C LEU A 58 -4.60 -1.63 -11.55
N ASP A 59 -5.86 -1.54 -11.12
CA ASP A 59 -6.93 -2.42 -11.58
C ASP A 59 -7.21 -2.24 -13.08
N LYS A 60 -7.29 -0.99 -13.55
CA LYS A 60 -7.42 -0.69 -14.99
C LYS A 60 -6.23 -1.22 -15.81
N ARG A 61 -5.04 -1.21 -15.23
CA ARG A 61 -3.81 -1.78 -15.83
C ARG A 61 -3.75 -3.30 -15.74
N LYS A 62 -4.70 -3.93 -15.03
CA LYS A 62 -4.71 -5.37 -14.71
C LYS A 62 -3.47 -5.82 -13.94
N SER A 63 -2.88 -4.93 -13.14
CA SER A 63 -1.65 -5.21 -12.38
C SER A 63 -1.91 -5.70 -10.96
N LEU A 64 -3.10 -5.50 -10.40
CA LEU A 64 -3.40 -5.96 -9.04
C LEU A 64 -3.20 -7.47 -8.86
N LEU A 65 -3.68 -8.27 -9.83
CA LEU A 65 -3.49 -9.72 -9.82
C LEU A 65 -2.00 -10.10 -9.88
N LEU A 66 -1.19 -9.32 -10.60
CA LEU A 66 0.25 -9.57 -10.68
C LEU A 66 0.98 -9.23 -9.36
N MET A 67 0.32 -8.46 -8.48
CA MET A 67 0.71 -8.21 -7.10
C MET A 67 0.04 -9.18 -6.11
N GLU A 68 -0.64 -10.22 -6.60
CA GLU A 68 -1.43 -11.17 -5.80
C GLU A 68 -2.57 -10.51 -5.00
N ILE A 69 -2.99 -9.32 -5.40
CA ILE A 69 -4.13 -8.61 -4.82
C ILE A 69 -5.37 -9.02 -5.60
N ASN A 70 -6.26 -9.76 -4.94
CA ASN A 70 -7.51 -10.24 -5.50
C ASN A 70 -8.62 -9.16 -5.44
N GLY A 71 -8.53 -8.22 -4.50
CA GLY A 71 -9.48 -7.12 -4.43
C GLY A 71 -9.21 -6.18 -3.26
N TYR A 72 -9.96 -5.08 -3.23
CA TYR A 72 -9.93 -4.13 -2.11
C TYR A 72 -11.31 -3.56 -1.82
N LYS A 73 -11.53 -3.18 -0.56
CA LYS A 73 -12.73 -2.49 -0.09
C LYS A 73 -12.34 -1.26 0.69
N ILE A 74 -13.15 -0.22 0.55
CA ILE A 74 -12.98 1.03 1.30
C ILE A 74 -13.99 1.02 2.43
N ASN A 75 -13.47 1.09 3.65
CA ASN A 75 -14.27 1.11 4.87
C ASN A 75 -14.06 2.44 5.57
N ASN A 76 -15.16 3.03 6.05
CA ASN A 76 -15.09 4.17 6.96
C ASN A 76 -15.36 3.63 8.36
N ASN A 77 -14.30 3.46 9.15
CA ASN A 77 -14.40 3.00 10.52
C ASN A 77 -14.43 4.22 11.46
N GLY A 78 -15.63 4.67 11.78
CA GLY A 78 -15.83 5.95 12.48
C GLY A 78 -15.37 7.13 11.64
N SER A 79 -14.45 7.93 12.16
CA SER A 79 -13.90 9.12 11.50
C SER A 79 -12.70 8.84 10.59
N PHE A 80 -12.33 7.57 10.39
CA PHE A 80 -11.11 7.20 9.66
C PHE A 80 -11.42 6.33 8.45
N ARG A 81 -10.82 6.69 7.32
CA ARG A 81 -10.83 5.85 6.12
C ARG A 81 -9.77 4.75 6.24
N GLN A 82 -10.20 3.54 5.91
CA GLN A 82 -9.39 2.33 5.89
C GLN A 82 -9.62 1.57 4.57
N TYR A 83 -8.61 0.82 4.15
CA TYR A 83 -8.64 -0.06 2.99
C TYR A 83 -8.43 -1.49 3.46
N THR A 84 -9.41 -2.36 3.23
CA THR A 84 -9.22 -3.80 3.36
C THR A 84 -8.68 -4.31 2.03
N ILE A 85 -7.48 -4.87 2.05
CA ILE A 85 -6.84 -5.47 0.88
C ILE A 85 -6.93 -6.99 1.03
N THR A 86 -7.55 -7.65 0.06
CA THR A 86 -7.71 -9.10 0.02
C THR A 86 -6.72 -9.68 -0.99
N PHE A 87 -5.89 -10.62 -0.54
CA PHE A 87 -4.91 -11.31 -1.38
C PHE A 87 -5.47 -12.63 -1.95
N GLU A 88 -4.80 -13.20 -2.95
CA GLU A 88 -5.21 -14.47 -3.58
C GLU A 88 -5.27 -15.66 -2.60
N ASP A 89 -4.40 -15.66 -1.60
CA ASP A 89 -4.39 -16.64 -0.51
C ASP A 89 -5.51 -16.42 0.53
N ARG A 90 -6.42 -15.47 0.27
CA ARG A 90 -7.55 -15.06 1.11
C ARG A 90 -7.15 -14.38 2.43
N ARG A 91 -5.87 -14.09 2.66
CA ARG A 91 -5.46 -13.23 3.77
C ARG A 91 -5.93 -11.80 3.48
N GLU A 92 -6.25 -11.08 4.54
CA GLU A 92 -6.63 -9.68 4.47
C GLU A 92 -5.71 -8.84 5.34
N ILE A 93 -5.35 -7.66 4.85
CA ILE A 93 -4.73 -6.62 5.68
C ILE A 93 -5.59 -5.37 5.67
N ILE A 94 -5.49 -4.60 6.74
CA ILE A 94 -6.09 -3.27 6.82
C ILE A 94 -4.97 -2.25 6.67
N VAL A 95 -5.11 -1.40 5.65
CA VAL A 95 -4.24 -0.26 5.40
C VAL A 95 -5.02 1.00 5.74
N GLU A 96 -4.48 1.84 6.62
CA GLU A 96 -5.11 3.10 7.00
C GLU A 96 -4.87 4.15 5.92
N ASP A 97 -5.81 5.07 5.70
CA ASP A 97 -5.55 6.24 4.86
C ASP A 97 -4.41 7.06 5.47
N PHE A 98 -3.33 7.21 4.70
CA PHE A 98 -2.10 7.83 5.17
C PHE A 98 -2.32 9.28 5.61
N VAL A 99 -3.17 10.03 4.89
CA VAL A 99 -3.46 11.42 5.23
C VAL A 99 -4.21 11.48 6.56
N ASP A 100 -5.23 10.64 6.73
CA ASP A 100 -6.00 10.61 7.97
C ASP A 100 -5.18 10.17 9.18
N ILE A 101 -4.36 9.12 9.05
CA ILE A 101 -3.58 8.63 10.19
C ILE A 101 -2.38 9.51 10.53
N ARG A 102 -1.76 10.15 9.52
CA ARG A 102 -0.64 11.08 9.74
C ARG A 102 -1.08 12.33 10.50
N TYR A 103 -2.25 12.88 10.19
CA TYR A 103 -2.77 14.10 10.82
C TYR A 103 -3.72 13.82 12.01
N ASP A 104 -3.84 12.56 12.43
CA ASP A 104 -4.68 12.12 13.54
C ASP A 104 -4.31 12.82 14.88
N TYR A 105 -3.01 13.12 15.08
CA TYR A 105 -2.53 13.87 16.26
C TYR A 105 -3.14 15.28 16.40
N ILE A 106 -3.68 15.84 15.31
CA ILE A 106 -4.31 17.16 15.29
C ILE A 106 -5.80 17.06 15.58
N LYS A 107 -6.46 15.96 15.16
CA LYS A 107 -7.91 15.79 15.20
C LYS A 107 -8.45 15.27 16.55
N THR A 108 -7.58 14.91 17.50
CA THR A 108 -7.95 14.42 18.86
C THR A 108 -8.89 13.21 18.87
N ALA A 109 -8.91 12.40 17.81
CA ALA A 109 -9.73 11.19 17.75
C ALA A 109 -8.98 10.00 18.36
N LEU A 110 -9.68 9.23 19.21
CA LEU A 110 -9.15 8.01 19.81
C LEU A 110 -9.42 6.83 18.86
N ARG A 111 -8.34 6.24 18.34
CA ARG A 111 -8.41 4.98 17.58
C ARG A 111 -8.53 3.80 18.53
N ASN A 112 -9.26 2.79 18.11
CA ASN A 112 -9.21 1.49 18.78
C ASN A 112 -7.83 0.87 18.57
N ILE A 113 -7.30 0.27 19.64
CA ILE A 113 -6.07 -0.50 19.59
C ILE A 113 -6.37 -1.79 18.83
N THR A 114 -5.73 -1.98 17.69
CA THR A 114 -5.70 -3.28 17.00
C THR A 114 -4.81 -4.25 17.77
N ASP A 115 -5.10 -5.54 17.78
CA ASP A 115 -4.25 -6.52 18.43
C ASP A 115 -2.82 -6.51 17.83
N HIS A 116 -1.81 -6.68 18.67
CA HIS A 116 -0.40 -6.71 18.26
C HIS A 116 -0.11 -7.83 17.26
N ASP A 117 -0.68 -9.03 17.48
CA ASP A 117 -0.48 -10.18 16.60
C ASP A 117 -1.07 -9.94 15.20
N ILE A 118 -2.17 -9.18 15.12
CA ILE A 118 -2.76 -8.76 13.85
C ILE A 118 -1.83 -7.79 13.12
N VAL A 119 -1.24 -6.83 13.85
CA VAL A 119 -0.28 -5.86 13.28
C VAL A 119 0.98 -6.57 12.76
N ILE A 120 1.48 -7.59 13.47
CA ILE A 120 2.59 -8.43 12.98
C ILE A 120 2.20 -9.09 11.65
N GLY A 121 1.01 -9.69 11.56
CA GLY A 121 0.51 -10.27 10.32
C GLY A 121 0.46 -9.27 9.15
N TYR A 122 0.15 -8.00 9.42
CA TYR A 122 0.17 -6.94 8.41
C TYR A 122 1.60 -6.61 7.95
N ILE A 123 2.54 -6.52 8.89
CA ILE A 123 3.97 -6.32 8.58
C ILE A 123 4.46 -7.44 7.67
N ASP A 124 4.23 -8.69 8.05
CA ASP A 124 4.71 -9.85 7.29
C ASP A 124 4.14 -9.87 5.88
N LYS A 125 2.85 -9.58 5.71
CA LYS A 125 2.23 -9.57 4.38
C LYS A 125 2.71 -8.41 3.52
N ILE A 126 2.96 -7.23 4.09
CA ILE A 126 3.55 -6.11 3.34
C ILE A 126 4.99 -6.42 2.92
N LEU A 127 5.78 -7.08 3.78
CA LEU A 127 7.13 -7.53 3.44
C LEU A 127 7.11 -8.59 2.33
N GLU A 128 6.17 -9.53 2.37
CA GLU A 128 5.94 -10.51 1.31
C GLU A 128 5.59 -9.84 -0.02
N LEU A 129 4.62 -8.92 0.00
CA LEU A 129 4.21 -8.14 -1.17
C LEU A 129 5.39 -7.37 -1.78
N SER A 130 6.20 -6.72 -0.94
CA SER A 130 7.39 -5.99 -1.39
C SER A 130 8.38 -6.92 -2.12
N LYS A 131 8.62 -8.13 -1.60
CA LYS A 131 9.51 -9.11 -2.25
C LYS A 131 8.96 -9.54 -3.61
N ASN A 132 7.65 -9.77 -3.70
CA ASN A 132 7.00 -10.22 -4.93
C ASN A 132 7.10 -9.16 -6.03
N VAL A 133 6.86 -7.89 -5.71
CA VAL A 133 7.03 -6.78 -6.65
C VAL A 133 8.49 -6.66 -7.11
N SER A 134 9.45 -6.72 -6.19
CA SER A 134 10.89 -6.64 -6.54
C SER A 134 11.39 -7.80 -7.41
N ALA A 135 10.93 -9.04 -7.17
CA ALA A 135 11.35 -10.20 -7.95
C ALA A 135 10.94 -10.11 -9.44
N ARG A 136 9.85 -9.38 -9.72
CA ARG A 136 9.34 -9.20 -11.09
C ARG A 136 10.22 -8.27 -11.93
N GLU A 137 10.82 -7.26 -11.31
CA GLU A 137 11.81 -6.40 -11.97
C GLU A 137 13.01 -7.21 -12.45
N GLY A 138 13.56 -8.07 -11.59
CA GLY A 138 14.69 -8.95 -11.94
C GLY A 138 14.36 -9.92 -13.09
N SER A 139 13.12 -10.41 -13.15
CA SER A 139 12.65 -11.32 -14.20
C SER A 139 12.53 -10.60 -15.56
N SER A 140 12.05 -9.36 -15.58
CA SER A 140 11.95 -8.52 -16.79
C SER A 140 13.32 -8.15 -17.38
N PHE A 141 14.31 -7.89 -16.51
CA PHE A 141 15.69 -7.61 -16.93
C PHE A 141 16.33 -8.79 -17.65
N THR A 142 16.05 -10.01 -17.19
CA THR A 142 16.63 -11.24 -17.76
C THR A 142 16.11 -11.52 -19.17
N VAL A 143 14.83 -11.23 -19.44
CA VAL A 143 14.23 -11.40 -20.77
C VAL A 143 14.74 -10.36 -21.77
N ARG A 144 14.95 -9.11 -21.35
CA ARG A 144 15.54 -8.06 -22.20
C ARG A 144 17.01 -8.32 -22.55
N ALA A 145 17.77 -8.93 -21.64
CA ALA A 145 19.18 -9.29 -21.90
C ALA A 145 19.31 -10.47 -22.88
N ALA A 146 18.32 -11.36 -22.95
CA ALA A 146 18.33 -12.53 -23.84
C ALA A 146 17.83 -12.24 -25.27
N SER A 147 17.40 -11.00 -25.56
CA SER A 147 16.87 -10.56 -26.85
C SER A 147 17.79 -9.59 -27.61
N LEU A 148 19.06 -9.53 -27.21
CA LEU A 148 20.17 -8.83 -27.88
C LEU A 148 21.23 -9.84 -28.35
#